data_AF-A0A2T0T2W5-F1
#
_entry.id   AF-A0A2T0T2W5-F1
#
_cell.length_a   1.000
_cell.length_b   1.000
_cell.length_c   1.000
_cell.angle_alpha   90.00
_cell.angle_beta   90.00
_cell.angle_gamma   90.00
#
_symmetry.space_group_name_H-M   'P 1'
#
loop_
_entity.id
_entity.type
_entity.pdbx_description
1 polymer ?
#
loop_
_entity_poly.entity_id
_entity_poly.type
_entity_poly.pdbx_seq_one_letter_code
_entity_poly.pdbx_strand_id
1 'polypeptide(L)'
;MPKLGAVRFFLSLFVALPLALPLLYPHLFRCMLVTRSGDFRQVFDSTSSHAVYVRTTVSPRQRTTFQAHVRAAQARISRFWGSQQGRAILIYCPDQADYVRYCAGGEGAGCSLGTPWGDAYLVLGPDGNNVDVIAHELCHDELFARLGWWRIKRQVPQWFNEGLALLVDYRFSSPDVWEQPDTSTTVPDESLRNRFHFPPRPMIPLTDLVTTDDFFGGDYGRVMLAYQTAADEVERWLCRVKRPGLLALTQAVARGEPFDEAYRRLEREK
;
A
#
# COMPACT_ATOMS: atom_id res chain seq x y z
N MET A 1 -23.08 2.59 -41.32
CA MET A 1 -21.79 3.31 -41.45
C MET A 1 -21.73 4.38 -40.37
N PRO A 2 -20.73 4.41 -39.47
CA PRO A 2 -20.62 5.49 -38.50
C PRO A 2 -20.46 6.83 -39.25
N LYS A 3 -21.16 7.88 -38.79
CA LYS A 3 -21.06 9.21 -39.40
C LYS A 3 -19.58 9.66 -39.37
N LEU A 4 -19.06 10.17 -40.48
CA LEU A 4 -17.65 10.58 -40.62
C LEU A 4 -17.16 11.52 -39.49
N GLY A 5 -18.06 12.34 -38.94
CA GLY A 5 -17.79 13.17 -37.76
C GLY A 5 -17.54 12.39 -36.46
N ALA A 6 -18.23 11.27 -36.25
CA ALA A 6 -18.00 10.40 -35.10
C ALA A 6 -16.61 9.75 -35.19
N VAL A 7 -16.21 9.27 -36.38
CA VAL A 7 -14.88 8.68 -36.61
C VAL A 7 -13.76 9.68 -36.32
N ARG A 8 -13.89 10.94 -36.80
CA ARG A 8 -12.91 12.00 -36.52
C ARG A 8 -12.84 12.36 -35.03
N PHE A 9 -13.98 12.43 -34.35
CA PHE A 9 -14.02 12.69 -32.92
C PHE A 9 -13.34 11.59 -32.11
N PHE A 10 -13.64 10.32 -32.40
CA PHE A 10 -12.98 9.18 -31.74
C PHE A 10 -11.48 9.15 -32.02
N LEU A 11 -11.05 9.44 -33.24
CA LEU A 11 -9.63 9.52 -33.60
C LEU A 11 -8.90 10.62 -32.81
N SER A 12 -9.49 11.82 -32.73
CA SER A 12 -8.95 12.93 -31.96
C SER A 12 -8.86 12.59 -30.47
N LEU A 13 -9.87 11.92 -29.91
CA LEU A 13 -9.85 11.47 -28.51
C LEU A 13 -8.76 10.39 -28.28
N PHE A 14 -8.61 9.44 -29.21
CA PHE A 14 -7.58 8.41 -29.16
C PHE A 14 -6.15 8.97 -29.21
N VAL A 15 -5.95 10.12 -29.86
CA VAL A 15 -4.65 10.81 -29.90
C VAL A 15 -4.47 11.75 -28.70
N ALA A 16 -5.50 12.51 -28.32
CA ALA A 16 -5.42 13.48 -27.24
C ALA A 16 -5.31 12.82 -25.86
N LEU A 17 -5.97 11.68 -25.63
CA LEU A 17 -6.00 11.03 -24.32
C LEU A 17 -4.60 10.50 -23.89
N PRO A 18 -3.83 9.75 -24.72
CA PRO A 18 -2.47 9.36 -24.37
C PRO A 18 -1.51 10.54 -24.16
N LEU A 19 -1.72 11.66 -24.85
CA LEU A 19 -0.92 12.87 -24.70
C LEU A 19 -1.27 13.64 -23.40
N ALA A 20 -2.52 13.57 -22.95
CA ALA A 20 -2.98 14.23 -21.73
C ALA A 20 -2.62 13.45 -20.46
N LEU A 21 -2.57 12.11 -20.51
CA LEU A 21 -2.28 11.27 -19.34
C LEU A 21 -0.93 11.60 -18.65
N PRO A 22 0.19 11.85 -19.35
CA PRO A 22 1.43 12.32 -18.72
C PRO A 22 1.32 13.68 -18.03
N LEU A 23 0.45 14.55 -18.53
CA LEU A 23 0.23 15.88 -17.94
C LEU A 23 -0.64 15.78 -16.68
N LEU A 24 -1.62 14.88 -16.68
CA LEU A 24 -2.51 14.64 -15.54
C LEU A 24 -1.86 13.80 -14.43
N TYR A 25 -1.01 12.83 -14.80
CA TYR A 25 -0.36 11.90 -13.87
C TYR A 25 1.17 11.86 -14.07
N PRO A 26 1.88 13.00 -13.93
CA PRO A 26 3.30 13.08 -14.23
C PRO A 26 4.16 12.16 -13.35
N HIS A 27 3.75 11.95 -12.10
CA HIS A 27 4.41 11.07 -11.14
C HIS A 27 4.41 9.61 -11.60
N LEU A 28 3.28 9.11 -12.10
CA LEU A 28 3.13 7.74 -12.57
C LEU A 28 4.00 7.49 -13.81
N PHE A 29 4.03 8.43 -14.75
CA PHE A 29 4.90 8.33 -15.92
C PHE A 29 6.38 8.34 -15.55
N ARG A 30 6.78 9.15 -14.57
CA ARG A 30 8.16 9.11 -14.05
C ARG A 30 8.51 7.74 -13.47
N CYS A 31 7.59 7.12 -12.73
CA CYS A 31 7.77 5.75 -12.22
C CYS A 31 7.90 4.72 -13.36
N MET A 32 7.03 4.78 -14.38
CA MET A 32 7.10 3.90 -15.55
C MET A 32 8.43 4.00 -16.31
N LEU A 33 9.03 5.19 -16.32
CA LEU A 33 10.29 5.46 -17.00
C LEU A 33 11.52 5.26 -16.11
N VAL A 34 11.36 4.85 -14.85
CA VAL A 34 12.49 4.69 -13.90
C VAL A 34 13.55 3.73 -14.44
N THR A 35 13.13 2.67 -15.13
CA THR A 35 14.02 1.65 -15.71
C THR A 35 14.87 2.18 -16.87
N ARG A 36 14.47 3.31 -17.47
CA ARG A 36 15.16 4.00 -18.56
C ARG A 36 15.84 5.29 -18.11
N SER A 37 15.71 5.67 -16.83
CA SER A 37 16.29 6.91 -16.30
C SER A 37 17.78 6.70 -15.99
N GLY A 38 18.63 7.63 -16.48
CA GLY A 38 20.06 7.65 -16.12
C GLY A 38 20.33 8.07 -14.67
N ASP A 39 19.32 8.60 -13.98
CA ASP A 39 19.44 9.06 -12.60
C ASP A 39 19.17 7.94 -11.58
N PHE A 40 18.70 6.78 -12.04
CA PHE A 40 18.44 5.62 -11.21
C PHE A 40 19.32 4.47 -11.63
N ARG A 41 19.74 3.69 -10.64
CA ARG A 41 20.42 2.42 -10.86
C ARG A 41 19.63 1.29 -10.22
N GLN A 42 19.51 0.19 -10.94
CA GLN A 42 19.01 -1.05 -10.35
C GLN A 42 20.07 -1.60 -9.39
N VAL A 43 19.65 -1.97 -8.19
CA VAL A 43 20.57 -2.37 -7.11
C VAL A 43 20.29 -3.73 -6.52
N PHE A 44 19.39 -4.52 -7.08
CA PHE A 44 19.14 -5.88 -6.61
C PHE A 44 19.52 -6.94 -7.62
N ASP A 45 20.15 -8.00 -7.10
CA ASP A 45 20.46 -9.24 -7.78
C ASP A 45 19.17 -10.07 -7.95
N SER A 46 19.20 -10.99 -8.91
CA SER A 46 18.16 -11.91 -9.41
C SER A 46 17.28 -12.65 -8.38
N THR A 47 17.56 -12.55 -7.09
CA THR A 47 16.84 -13.22 -5.98
C THR A 47 15.73 -12.39 -5.34
N SER A 48 15.63 -11.09 -5.63
CA SER A 48 14.52 -10.26 -5.14
C SER A 48 13.26 -10.50 -5.98
N SER A 49 12.11 -10.67 -5.34
CA SER A 49 10.81 -10.71 -6.02
C SER A 49 10.43 -9.37 -6.68
N HIS A 50 11.11 -8.30 -6.27
CA HIS A 50 10.89 -6.92 -6.73
C HIS A 50 12.10 -6.38 -7.48
N ALA A 51 11.86 -5.64 -8.56
CA ALA A 51 12.87 -4.79 -9.16
C ALA A 51 13.05 -3.54 -8.29
N VAL A 52 14.29 -3.19 -7.98
CA VAL A 52 14.59 -2.11 -7.03
C VAL A 52 15.57 -1.11 -7.64
N TYR A 53 15.14 0.14 -7.67
CA TYR A 53 15.86 1.28 -8.22
C TYR A 53 16.15 2.30 -7.11
N VAL A 54 17.39 2.77 -7.06
CA VAL A 54 17.80 3.85 -6.14
C VAL A 54 18.40 4.97 -6.96
N ARG A 55 18.24 6.23 -6.50
CA ARG A 55 18.95 7.36 -7.09
C ARG A 55 20.46 7.10 -7.13
N THR A 56 21.12 7.55 -8.19
CA THR A 56 22.57 7.40 -8.38
C THR A 56 23.40 8.12 -7.32
N THR A 57 22.82 9.14 -6.67
CA THR A 57 23.41 9.89 -5.54
C THR A 57 23.52 9.07 -4.25
N VAL A 58 22.77 7.96 -4.13
CA VAL A 58 22.81 7.10 -2.93
C VAL A 58 24.21 6.50 -2.76
N SER A 59 24.83 6.73 -1.60
CA SER A 59 26.15 6.18 -1.27
C SER A 59 26.14 4.64 -1.22
N PRO A 60 27.30 3.97 -1.39
CA PRO A 60 27.38 2.52 -1.25
C PRO A 60 26.86 2.02 0.10
N ARG A 61 27.13 2.75 1.20
CA ARG A 61 26.66 2.42 2.55
C ARG A 61 25.14 2.50 2.65
N GLN A 62 24.54 3.61 2.22
CA GLN A 62 23.08 3.78 2.21
C GLN A 62 22.40 2.70 1.37
N ARG A 63 22.99 2.34 0.21
CA ARG A 63 22.51 1.26 -0.64
C ARG A 63 22.51 -0.08 0.10
N THR A 64 23.61 -0.45 0.77
CA THR A 64 23.67 -1.70 1.54
C THR A 64 22.64 -1.73 2.66
N THR A 65 22.50 -0.63 3.41
CA THR A 65 21.47 -0.50 4.46
C THR A 65 20.06 -0.67 3.88
N PHE A 66 19.77 0.03 2.79
CA PHE A 66 18.49 -0.05 2.10
C PHE A 66 18.19 -1.46 1.60
N GLN A 67 19.18 -2.13 1.01
CA GLN A 67 19.01 -3.51 0.56
C GLN A 67 18.68 -4.47 1.72
N ALA A 68 19.32 -4.27 2.87
CA ALA A 68 19.03 -5.05 4.06
C ALA A 68 17.60 -4.79 4.57
N HIS A 69 17.16 -3.54 4.59
CA HIS A 69 15.80 -3.20 4.99
C HIS A 69 14.73 -3.79 4.06
N VAL A 70 14.94 -3.72 2.74
CA VAL A 70 14.03 -4.33 1.77
C VAL A 70 13.93 -5.85 1.95
N ARG A 71 15.05 -6.55 2.16
CA ARG A 71 15.03 -8.01 2.42
C ARG A 71 14.27 -8.34 3.71
N ALA A 72 14.48 -7.57 4.77
CA ALA A 72 13.78 -7.75 6.04
C ALA A 72 12.26 -7.51 5.89
N ALA A 73 11.87 -6.48 5.15
CA ALA A 73 10.48 -6.16 4.87
C ALA A 73 9.80 -7.25 4.00
N GLN A 74 10.46 -7.71 2.93
CA GLN A 74 9.98 -8.84 2.12
C GLN A 74 9.79 -10.11 2.94
N ALA A 75 10.74 -10.42 3.84
CA ALA A 75 10.61 -11.55 4.75
C ALA A 75 9.41 -11.38 5.71
N ARG A 76 9.16 -10.17 6.22
CA ARG A 76 8.00 -9.86 7.07
C ARG A 76 6.69 -10.07 6.31
N ILE A 77 6.59 -9.55 5.09
CA ILE A 77 5.41 -9.67 4.23
C ILE A 77 5.14 -11.12 3.84
N SER A 78 6.19 -11.87 3.52
CA SER A 78 6.08 -13.30 3.25
C SER A 78 5.54 -14.07 4.46
N ARG A 79 5.93 -13.73 5.69
CA ARG A 79 5.38 -14.35 6.91
C ARG A 79 3.91 -13.96 7.14
N PHE A 80 3.59 -12.66 7.00
CA PHE A 80 2.25 -12.13 7.21
C PHE A 80 1.22 -12.76 6.27
N TRP A 81 1.53 -12.78 4.97
CA TRP A 81 0.64 -13.32 3.94
C TRP A 81 0.80 -14.83 3.69
N GLY A 82 1.86 -15.46 4.22
CA GLY A 82 2.24 -16.84 3.96
C GLY A 82 2.97 -17.06 2.62
N SER A 83 2.77 -16.18 1.64
CA SER A 83 3.49 -16.15 0.36
C SER A 83 3.43 -14.75 -0.22
N GLN A 84 4.45 -14.33 -0.97
CA GLN A 84 4.47 -13.04 -1.64
C GLN A 84 4.05 -13.17 -3.12
N GLN A 85 3.04 -12.41 -3.55
CA GLN A 85 2.54 -12.33 -4.93
C GLN A 85 2.87 -10.97 -5.59
N GLY A 86 3.01 -9.93 -4.78
CA GLY A 86 3.39 -8.58 -5.17
C GLY A 86 4.72 -8.55 -5.91
N ARG A 87 4.81 -7.64 -6.88
CA ARG A 87 5.96 -7.45 -7.76
C ARG A 87 6.19 -5.98 -8.12
N ALA A 88 5.71 -5.06 -7.28
CA ALA A 88 5.87 -3.64 -7.56
C ALA A 88 7.35 -3.27 -7.79
N ILE A 89 7.57 -2.27 -8.64
CA ILE A 89 8.90 -1.69 -8.79
C ILE A 89 9.13 -0.73 -7.62
N LEU A 90 10.16 -1.02 -6.82
CA LEU A 90 10.49 -0.24 -5.64
C LEU A 90 11.52 0.83 -6.01
N ILE A 91 11.22 2.09 -5.71
CA ILE A 91 11.98 3.27 -6.11
C ILE A 91 12.34 4.04 -4.84
N TYR A 92 13.63 4.26 -4.60
CA TYR A 92 14.10 5.06 -3.46
C TYR A 92 14.71 6.39 -3.89
N CYS A 93 14.10 7.45 -3.36
CA CYS A 93 14.50 8.84 -3.52
C CYS A 93 15.01 9.35 -2.15
N PRO A 94 16.33 9.50 -1.95
CA PRO A 94 16.90 9.93 -0.68
C PRO A 94 16.66 11.41 -0.37
N ASP A 95 16.22 12.19 -1.35
CA ASP A 95 15.99 13.63 -1.25
C ASP A 95 14.49 13.94 -1.40
N GLN A 96 13.94 14.78 -0.51
CA GLN A 96 12.52 15.14 -0.54
C GLN A 96 12.11 15.77 -1.88
N ALA A 97 12.95 16.64 -2.45
CA ALA A 97 12.69 17.30 -3.72
C ALA A 97 12.55 16.33 -4.90
N ASP A 98 13.19 15.16 -4.81
CA ASP A 98 13.02 14.09 -5.80
C ASP A 98 11.81 13.22 -5.47
N TYR A 99 11.59 12.86 -4.20
CA TYR A 99 10.45 12.06 -3.76
C TYR A 99 9.11 12.66 -4.26
N VAL A 100 8.89 13.96 -4.08
CA VAL A 100 7.65 14.64 -4.51
C VAL A 100 7.40 14.61 -6.02
N ARG A 101 8.42 14.28 -6.84
CA ARG A 101 8.25 14.13 -8.29
C ARG A 101 7.68 12.76 -8.66
N TYR A 102 7.94 11.75 -7.84
CA TYR A 102 7.54 10.36 -8.08
C TYR A 102 6.31 9.96 -7.27
N CYS A 103 6.06 10.62 -6.13
CA CYS A 103 4.91 10.40 -5.29
C CYS A 103 3.88 11.53 -5.41
N ALA A 104 2.62 11.20 -5.68
CA ALA A 104 1.55 12.20 -5.68
C ALA A 104 1.32 12.75 -4.26
N GLY A 105 1.25 14.08 -4.10
CA GLY A 105 1.08 14.73 -2.79
C GLY A 105 2.40 14.95 -2.04
N GLY A 106 3.38 14.07 -2.18
CA GLY A 106 4.71 14.25 -1.59
C GLY A 106 4.75 14.17 -0.06
N GLU A 107 3.65 13.77 0.55
CA GLU A 107 3.52 13.55 1.99
C GLU A 107 3.89 12.11 2.35
N GLY A 108 4.17 11.86 3.62
CA GLY A 108 4.55 10.55 4.13
C GLY A 108 5.97 10.11 3.78
N ALA A 109 6.36 8.96 4.32
CA ALA A 109 7.68 8.36 4.11
C ALA A 109 7.75 7.46 2.85
N GLY A 110 6.59 7.11 2.30
CA GLY A 110 6.45 6.34 1.08
C GLY A 110 5.04 6.46 0.49
N CYS A 111 4.88 5.94 -0.73
CA CYS A 111 3.56 5.76 -1.32
C CYS A 111 3.51 4.66 -2.36
N SER A 112 2.31 4.11 -2.52
CA SER A 112 1.98 3.02 -3.43
C SER A 112 1.16 3.52 -4.62
N LEU A 113 1.65 3.25 -5.83
CA LEU A 113 1.01 3.63 -7.10
C LEU A 113 0.71 2.39 -7.94
N GLY A 114 -0.57 2.07 -8.11
CA GLY A 114 -1.01 0.98 -8.99
C GLY A 114 -1.62 1.51 -10.29
N THR A 115 -1.53 0.74 -11.37
CA THR A 115 -2.15 1.03 -12.66
C THR A 115 -3.33 0.11 -12.97
N PRO A 116 -4.32 0.56 -13.76
CA PRO A 116 -5.43 -0.29 -14.20
C PRO A 116 -5.03 -1.54 -15.00
N TRP A 117 -3.81 -1.58 -15.53
CA TRP A 117 -3.25 -2.69 -16.32
C TRP A 117 -2.30 -3.60 -15.54
N GLY A 118 -2.13 -3.38 -14.23
CA GLY A 118 -1.48 -4.33 -13.31
C GLY A 118 -0.03 -4.01 -12.94
N ASP A 119 0.55 -2.94 -13.47
CA ASP A 119 1.84 -2.45 -12.96
C ASP A 119 1.64 -1.76 -11.60
N ALA A 120 2.63 -1.88 -10.73
CA ALA A 120 2.65 -1.20 -9.44
C ALA A 120 4.04 -0.65 -9.14
N TYR A 121 4.09 0.45 -8.40
CA TYR A 121 5.31 1.15 -8.02
C TYR A 121 5.22 1.56 -6.55
N LEU A 122 6.29 1.30 -5.80
CA LEU A 122 6.43 1.74 -4.42
C LEU A 122 7.52 2.79 -4.37
N VAL A 123 7.19 4.03 -4.03
CA VAL A 123 8.13 5.14 -3.98
C VAL A 123 8.43 5.45 -2.52
N LEU A 124 9.70 5.46 -2.16
CA LEU A 124 10.16 5.73 -0.79
C LEU A 124 10.93 7.05 -0.77
N GLY A 125 10.54 7.93 0.15
CA GLY A 125 11.21 9.19 0.43
C GLY A 125 12.42 9.04 1.35
N PRO A 126 13.04 10.16 1.78
CA PRO A 126 14.21 10.16 2.67
C PRO A 126 14.01 9.30 3.93
N ASP A 127 12.83 9.44 4.55
CA ASP A 127 12.47 8.75 5.80
C ASP A 127 11.92 7.33 5.55
N GLY A 128 11.76 6.92 4.29
CA GLY A 128 11.21 5.62 3.90
C GLY A 128 12.22 4.47 3.93
N ASN A 129 13.51 4.75 4.16
CA ASN A 129 14.54 3.72 4.25
C ASN A 129 14.58 3.06 5.65
N ASN A 130 13.49 2.39 6.00
CA ASN A 130 13.37 1.56 7.19
C ASN A 130 12.44 0.37 6.92
N VAL A 131 12.57 -0.70 7.70
CA VAL A 131 11.83 -1.95 7.47
C VAL A 131 10.32 -1.74 7.58
N ASP A 132 9.87 -0.87 8.47
CA ASP A 132 8.46 -0.70 8.78
C ASP A 132 7.70 0.02 7.66
N VAL A 133 8.22 1.13 7.15
CA VAL A 133 7.65 1.83 5.98
C VAL A 133 7.68 0.92 4.76
N ILE A 134 8.79 0.21 4.51
CA ILE A 134 8.88 -0.67 3.35
C ILE A 134 7.86 -1.81 3.45
N ALA A 135 7.66 -2.38 4.64
CA ALA A 135 6.64 -3.41 4.86
C ALA A 135 5.22 -2.85 4.66
N HIS A 136 4.93 -1.66 5.17
CA HIS A 136 3.66 -0.96 4.95
C HIS A 136 3.33 -0.88 3.45
N GLU A 137 4.25 -0.33 2.66
CA GLU A 137 4.06 -0.19 1.20
C GLU A 137 3.96 -1.54 0.47
N LEU A 138 4.79 -2.52 0.84
CA LEU A 138 4.70 -3.88 0.28
C LEU A 138 3.38 -4.58 0.64
N CYS A 139 2.73 -4.22 1.75
CA CYS A 139 1.42 -4.76 2.12
C CYS A 139 0.33 -4.27 1.17
N HIS A 140 0.38 -3.00 0.77
CA HIS A 140 -0.51 -2.49 -0.29
C HIS A 140 -0.26 -3.20 -1.62
N ASP A 141 1.00 -3.44 -1.99
CA ASP A 141 1.34 -4.21 -3.21
C ASP A 141 0.79 -5.65 -3.17
N GLU A 142 0.87 -6.33 -2.03
CA GLU A 142 0.28 -7.67 -1.89
C GLU A 142 -1.24 -7.66 -2.08
N LEU A 143 -1.93 -6.72 -1.46
CA LEU A 143 -3.37 -6.60 -1.60
C LEU A 143 -3.74 -6.28 -3.06
N PHE A 144 -2.96 -5.40 -3.70
CA PHE A 144 -3.09 -5.06 -5.10
C PHE A 144 -2.88 -6.26 -6.03
N ALA A 145 -1.83 -7.05 -5.82
CA ALA A 145 -1.52 -8.22 -6.62
C ALA A 145 -2.63 -9.29 -6.52
N ARG A 146 -3.26 -9.43 -5.36
CA ARG A 146 -4.32 -10.42 -5.12
C ARG A 146 -5.67 -10.03 -5.70
N LEU A 147 -6.01 -8.73 -5.67
CA LEU A 147 -7.35 -8.25 -6.04
C LEU A 147 -7.40 -7.51 -7.39
N GLY A 148 -6.28 -6.92 -7.80
CA GLY A 148 -6.15 -6.05 -8.95
C GLY A 148 -6.72 -4.65 -8.70
N TRP A 149 -6.22 -3.68 -9.48
CA TRP A 149 -6.53 -2.25 -9.34
C TRP A 149 -8.01 -1.92 -9.22
N TRP A 150 -8.83 -2.50 -10.10
CA TRP A 150 -10.26 -2.19 -10.16
C TRP A 150 -11.03 -2.62 -8.93
N ARG A 151 -10.67 -3.75 -8.30
CA ARG A 151 -11.33 -4.21 -7.09
C ARG A 151 -10.88 -3.40 -5.88
N ILE A 152 -9.57 -3.15 -5.76
CA ILE A 152 -9.03 -2.28 -4.70
C ILE A 152 -9.75 -0.93 -4.71
N LYS A 153 -9.80 -0.25 -5.86
CA LYS A 153 -10.36 1.11 -5.94
C LYS A 153 -11.88 1.20 -5.84
N ARG A 154 -12.62 0.08 -5.97
CA ARG A 154 -14.09 0.10 -6.00
C ARG A 154 -14.75 -0.63 -4.83
N GLN A 155 -14.07 -1.60 -4.24
CA GLN A 155 -14.69 -2.52 -3.28
C GLN A 155 -13.99 -2.54 -1.93
N VAL A 156 -12.68 -2.25 -1.88
CA VAL A 156 -11.94 -2.29 -0.62
C VAL A 156 -11.99 -0.91 0.04
N PRO A 157 -12.57 -0.78 1.25
CA PRO A 157 -12.56 0.47 1.97
C PRO A 157 -11.14 0.92 2.33
N GLN A 158 -10.90 2.23 2.31
CA GLN A 158 -9.59 2.80 2.60
C GLN A 158 -9.13 2.48 4.04
N TRP A 159 -10.04 2.47 5.02
CA TRP A 159 -9.72 2.03 6.38
C TRP A 159 -9.17 0.59 6.43
N PHE A 160 -9.67 -0.33 5.60
CA PHE A 160 -9.14 -1.69 5.59
C PHE A 160 -7.76 -1.73 4.95
N ASN A 161 -7.58 -1.03 3.84
CA ASN A 161 -6.31 -0.98 3.12
C ASN A 161 -5.17 -0.42 3.99
N GLU A 162 -5.39 0.73 4.63
CA GLU A 162 -4.40 1.34 5.54
C GLU A 162 -4.26 0.57 6.85
N GLY A 163 -5.37 0.16 7.46
CA GLY A 163 -5.35 -0.61 8.71
C GLY A 163 -4.57 -1.92 8.59
N LEU A 164 -4.71 -2.61 7.46
CA LEU A 164 -3.97 -3.84 7.18
C LEU A 164 -2.46 -3.58 7.04
N ALA A 165 -2.07 -2.50 6.35
CA ALA A 165 -0.68 -2.12 6.19
C ALA A 165 -0.03 -1.69 7.52
N LEU A 166 -0.79 -1.03 8.40
CA LEU A 166 -0.34 -0.69 9.75
C LEU A 166 -0.03 -1.92 10.62
N LEU A 167 -0.67 -3.07 10.38
CA LEU A 167 -0.34 -4.30 11.11
C LEU A 167 1.09 -4.80 10.86
N VAL A 168 1.69 -4.45 9.73
CA VAL A 168 3.08 -4.82 9.40
C VAL A 168 4.07 -3.67 9.58
N ASP A 169 3.60 -2.51 10.05
CA ASP A 169 4.40 -1.36 10.46
C ASP A 169 4.53 -1.33 11.98
N TYR A 170 5.69 -1.77 12.50
CA TYR A 170 5.87 -1.96 13.95
C TYR A 170 6.07 -0.65 14.72
N ARG A 171 6.10 0.49 14.02
CA ARG A 171 5.98 1.80 14.67
C ARG A 171 4.58 1.97 15.29
N PHE A 172 3.60 1.24 14.76
CA PHE A 172 2.18 1.38 15.12
C PHE A 172 1.52 0.09 15.62
N SER A 173 2.01 -1.08 15.22
CA SER A 173 1.46 -2.39 15.61
C SER A 173 2.46 -3.28 16.36
N SER A 174 1.97 -4.30 17.08
CA SER A 174 2.85 -5.29 17.70
C SER A 174 2.94 -6.53 16.81
N PRO A 175 4.15 -7.07 16.57
CA PRO A 175 4.31 -8.32 15.83
C PRO A 175 3.49 -9.48 16.40
N ASP A 176 3.26 -9.51 17.72
CA ASP A 176 2.60 -10.62 18.41
C ASP A 176 1.16 -10.88 17.95
N VAL A 177 0.52 -9.87 17.34
CA VAL A 177 -0.85 -9.94 16.80
C VAL A 177 -0.97 -11.00 15.69
N TRP A 178 0.06 -11.13 14.85
CA TRP A 178 0.00 -11.98 13.66
C TRP A 178 1.26 -12.80 13.39
N GLU A 179 2.42 -12.51 13.99
CA GLU A 179 3.66 -13.28 13.78
C GLU A 179 3.54 -14.71 14.35
N GLN A 180 2.58 -14.96 15.25
CA GLN A 180 2.20 -16.29 15.73
C GLN A 180 0.70 -16.59 15.48
N PRO A 181 0.29 -16.74 14.20
CA PRO A 181 -1.13 -16.76 13.84
C PRO A 181 -1.88 -18.01 14.34
N ASP A 182 -1.16 -19.08 14.66
CA ASP A 182 -1.73 -20.39 15.03
C ASP A 182 -1.74 -20.65 16.55
N THR A 183 -1.04 -19.84 17.35
CA THR A 183 -0.86 -20.06 18.81
C THR A 183 -1.22 -18.85 19.68
N SER A 184 -1.36 -17.65 19.12
CA SER A 184 -1.62 -16.44 19.91
C SER A 184 -3.10 -16.34 20.31
N THR A 185 -3.39 -16.70 21.57
CA THR A 185 -4.63 -16.35 22.31
C THR A 185 -4.52 -14.98 22.99
N THR A 186 -3.40 -14.27 22.79
CA THR A 186 -3.07 -13.06 23.52
C THR A 186 -3.93 -11.92 23.01
N VAL A 187 -4.81 -11.42 23.88
CA VAL A 187 -5.44 -10.11 23.69
C VAL A 187 -4.30 -9.08 23.63
N PRO A 188 -4.27 -8.17 22.65
CA PRO A 188 -3.23 -7.16 22.56
C PRO A 188 -3.14 -6.39 23.88
N ASP A 189 -1.93 -6.28 24.44
CA ASP A 189 -1.67 -5.51 25.65
C ASP A 189 -2.22 -4.08 25.48
N GLU A 190 -3.04 -3.61 26.42
CA GLU A 190 -3.58 -2.25 26.40
C GLU A 190 -2.48 -1.17 26.34
N SER A 191 -1.27 -1.49 26.81
CA SER A 191 -0.11 -0.59 26.71
C SER A 191 0.29 -0.30 25.25
N LEU A 192 -0.01 -1.22 24.33
CA LEU A 192 0.26 -1.08 22.89
C LEU A 192 -0.80 -0.24 22.17
N ARG A 193 -2.02 -0.13 22.72
CA ARG A 193 -3.12 0.70 22.19
C ARG A 193 -2.84 2.20 22.32
N ASN A 194 -1.95 2.59 23.25
CA ASN A 194 -1.63 3.99 23.54
C ASN A 194 -0.42 4.54 22.74
N ARG A 195 0.00 3.86 21.67
CA ARG A 195 1.21 4.25 20.91
C ARG A 195 1.07 5.56 20.15
N PHE A 196 -0.13 5.85 19.67
CA PHE A 196 -0.45 7.19 19.23
C PHE A 196 -0.90 7.97 20.47
N HIS A 197 -0.02 8.82 21.02
CA HIS A 197 -0.36 9.77 22.09
C HIS A 197 -1.33 10.83 21.55
N PHE A 198 -2.56 10.43 21.24
CA PHE A 198 -3.66 11.34 21.02
C PHE A 198 -4.49 11.41 22.30
N PRO A 199 -4.96 12.61 22.69
CA PRO A 199 -5.97 12.69 23.73
C PRO A 199 -7.13 11.78 23.34
N PRO A 200 -7.80 11.12 24.31
CA PRO A 200 -8.93 10.24 24.02
C PRO A 200 -9.98 11.02 23.22
N ARG A 201 -10.01 10.79 21.92
CA ARG A 201 -10.99 11.32 20.98
C ARG A 201 -11.93 10.17 20.63
N PRO A 202 -13.23 10.45 20.44
CA PRO A 202 -14.13 9.43 19.91
C PRO A 202 -13.58 8.92 18.57
N MET A 203 -13.52 7.60 18.40
CA MET A 203 -13.09 6.97 17.15
C MET A 203 -13.98 7.45 15.99
N ILE A 204 -13.39 7.53 14.79
CA ILE A 204 -14.15 7.91 13.59
C ILE A 204 -14.98 6.69 13.15
N PRO A 205 -16.26 6.85 12.78
CA PRO A 205 -17.02 5.74 12.20
C PRO A 205 -16.35 5.20 10.92
N LEU A 206 -16.27 3.88 10.76
CA LEU A 206 -15.65 3.28 9.55
C LEU A 206 -16.36 3.68 8.25
N THR A 207 -17.66 4.01 8.32
CA THR A 207 -18.44 4.56 7.21
C THR A 207 -17.89 5.89 6.70
N ASP A 208 -17.16 6.62 7.54
CA ASP A 208 -16.58 7.94 7.27
C ASP A 208 -15.10 7.82 6.89
N LEU A 209 -14.63 6.60 6.59
CA LEU A 209 -13.25 6.26 6.23
C LEU A 209 -13.20 5.31 5.01
N VAL A 210 -14.24 5.32 4.17
CA VAL A 210 -14.38 4.37 3.06
C VAL A 210 -13.55 4.79 1.85
N THR A 211 -13.49 6.08 1.51
CA THR A 211 -12.73 6.57 0.36
C THR A 211 -11.37 7.17 0.74
N THR A 212 -10.50 7.38 -0.24
CA THR A 212 -9.23 8.11 -0.05
C THR A 212 -9.47 9.50 0.55
N ASP A 213 -10.44 10.25 0.02
CA ASP A 213 -10.73 11.60 0.49
C ASP A 213 -11.32 11.59 1.91
N ASP A 214 -12.16 10.62 2.23
CA ASP A 214 -12.71 10.44 3.58
C ASP A 214 -11.61 10.12 4.61
N PHE A 215 -10.62 9.34 4.21
CA PHE A 215 -9.53 8.91 5.09
C PHE A 215 -8.48 10.00 5.30
N PHE A 216 -7.99 10.60 4.21
CA PHE A 216 -6.90 11.59 4.25
C PHE A 216 -7.39 13.04 4.34
N GLY A 217 -8.69 13.28 4.26
CA GLY A 217 -9.26 14.61 4.39
C GLY A 217 -9.17 15.17 5.82
N GLY A 218 -9.04 16.49 5.91
CA GLY A 218 -9.01 17.23 7.17
C GLY A 218 -7.60 17.56 7.66
N ASP A 219 -7.47 17.87 8.96
CA ASP A 219 -6.18 18.17 9.56
C ASP A 219 -5.39 16.89 9.92
N TYR A 220 -4.09 17.06 10.18
CA TYR A 220 -3.18 15.97 10.56
C TYR A 220 -3.72 15.11 11.72
N GLY A 221 -4.33 15.73 12.74
CA GLY A 221 -4.89 15.01 13.88
C GLY A 221 -6.06 14.12 13.49
N ARG A 222 -6.91 14.54 12.55
CA ARG A 222 -8.00 13.70 12.00
C ARG A 222 -7.42 12.51 11.23
N VAL A 223 -6.43 12.74 10.36
CA VAL A 223 -5.79 11.68 9.57
C VAL A 223 -5.15 10.64 10.48
N MET A 224 -4.46 11.07 11.53
CA MET A 224 -3.85 10.14 12.49
C MET A 224 -4.91 9.36 13.30
N LEU A 225 -6.05 9.98 13.62
CA LEU A 225 -7.18 9.27 14.24
C LEU A 225 -7.84 8.26 13.29
N ALA A 226 -7.89 8.54 11.98
CA ALA A 226 -8.34 7.61 10.97
C ALA A 226 -7.41 6.38 10.90
N TYR A 227 -6.10 6.59 10.91
CA TYR A 227 -5.10 5.52 11.01
C TYR A 227 -5.26 4.66 12.26
N GLN A 228 -5.40 5.28 13.44
CA GLN A 228 -5.65 4.55 14.69
C GLN A 228 -6.92 3.70 14.60
N THR A 229 -8.03 4.32 14.16
CA THR A 229 -9.33 3.64 14.02
C THR A 229 -9.24 2.43 13.09
N ALA A 230 -8.57 2.60 11.95
CA ALA A 230 -8.37 1.56 10.96
C ALA A 230 -7.51 0.40 11.49
N ALA A 231 -6.39 0.72 12.15
CA ALA A 231 -5.52 -0.29 12.75
C ALA A 231 -6.26 -1.11 13.81
N ASP A 232 -6.96 -0.44 14.73
CA ASP A 232 -7.71 -1.11 15.80
C ASP A 232 -8.79 -2.05 15.26
N GLU A 233 -9.53 -1.63 14.23
CA GLU A 233 -10.55 -2.47 13.61
C GLU A 233 -9.95 -3.69 12.91
N VAL A 234 -8.92 -3.49 12.07
CA VAL A 234 -8.33 -4.59 11.30
C VAL A 234 -7.59 -5.56 12.23
N GLU A 235 -6.94 -5.06 13.28
CA GLU A 235 -6.33 -5.88 14.33
C GLU A 235 -7.38 -6.71 15.06
N ARG A 236 -8.49 -6.10 15.50
CA ARG A 236 -9.61 -6.78 16.17
C ARG A 236 -10.18 -7.89 15.28
N TRP A 237 -10.40 -7.61 14.00
CA TRP A 237 -10.92 -8.58 13.04
C TRP A 237 -9.91 -9.71 12.79
N LEU A 238 -8.63 -9.40 12.56
CA LEU A 238 -7.59 -10.38 12.31
C LEU A 238 -7.34 -11.28 13.53
N CYS A 239 -7.45 -10.75 14.75
CA CYS A 239 -7.39 -11.53 15.98
C CYS A 239 -8.43 -12.66 16.01
N ARG A 240 -9.61 -12.42 15.42
CA ARG A 240 -10.72 -13.38 15.35
C ARG A 240 -10.58 -14.35 14.18
N VAL A 241 -10.33 -13.84 12.97
CA VAL A 241 -10.34 -14.68 11.76
C VAL A 241 -8.99 -15.32 11.42
N LYS A 242 -7.92 -14.78 12.02
CA LYS A 242 -6.51 -15.14 11.79
C LYS A 242 -6.10 -15.03 10.32
N ARG A 243 -4.84 -15.37 10.01
CA ARG A 243 -4.31 -15.35 8.64
C ARG A 243 -5.17 -16.14 7.63
N PRO A 244 -5.72 -17.33 7.94
CA PRO A 244 -6.60 -18.03 7.00
C PRO A 244 -7.85 -17.22 6.62
N GLY A 245 -8.40 -16.45 7.55
CA GLY A 245 -9.52 -15.55 7.29
C GLY A 245 -9.17 -14.40 6.35
N LEU A 246 -8.01 -13.78 6.53
CA LEU A 246 -7.49 -12.76 5.60
C LEU A 246 -7.33 -13.32 4.18
N LEU A 247 -6.76 -14.52 4.06
CA LEU A 247 -6.62 -15.18 2.76
C LEU A 247 -7.98 -15.53 2.15
N ALA A 248 -8.93 -16.03 2.94
CA ALA A 248 -10.28 -16.32 2.49
C ALA A 248 -11.02 -15.04 2.03
N LEU A 249 -10.82 -13.91 2.71
CA LEU A 249 -11.40 -12.62 2.32
C LEU A 249 -10.90 -12.19 0.94
N THR A 250 -9.57 -12.18 0.74
CA THR A 250 -9.01 -11.79 -0.56
C THR A 250 -9.47 -12.71 -1.69
N GLN A 251 -9.60 -14.02 -1.44
CA GLN A 251 -10.12 -14.97 -2.43
C GLN A 251 -11.61 -14.76 -2.72
N ALA A 252 -12.43 -14.49 -1.71
CA ALA A 252 -13.85 -14.19 -1.88
C ALA A 252 -14.07 -12.95 -2.75
N VAL A 253 -13.38 -11.86 -2.43
CA VAL A 253 -13.44 -10.60 -3.18
C VAL A 253 -12.88 -10.78 -4.61
N ALA A 254 -11.80 -11.54 -4.77
CA ALA A 254 -11.27 -11.87 -6.10
C ALA A 254 -12.30 -12.61 -6.98
N ARG A 255 -13.11 -13.50 -6.38
CA ARG A 255 -14.22 -14.21 -7.04
C ARG A 255 -15.48 -13.35 -7.27
N GLY A 256 -15.50 -12.12 -6.77
CA GLY A 256 -16.59 -11.17 -6.99
C GLY A 256 -17.61 -11.04 -5.87
N GLU A 257 -17.37 -11.65 -4.69
CA GLU A 257 -18.16 -11.38 -3.49
C GLU A 257 -17.92 -9.93 -3.04
N PRO A 258 -18.95 -9.14 -2.70
CA PRO A 258 -18.77 -7.81 -2.15
C PRO A 258 -17.92 -7.84 -0.87
N PHE A 259 -16.98 -6.91 -0.74
CA PHE A 259 -16.06 -6.85 0.40
C PHE A 259 -16.79 -6.91 1.75
N ASP A 260 -17.81 -6.07 1.94
CA ASP A 260 -18.54 -5.98 3.20
C ASP A 260 -19.26 -7.28 3.57
N GLU A 261 -19.78 -8.00 2.57
CA GLU A 261 -20.46 -9.29 2.79
C GLU A 261 -19.44 -10.35 3.22
N ALA A 262 -18.34 -10.48 2.48
CA ALA A 262 -17.26 -11.41 2.77
C ALA A 262 -16.62 -11.14 4.14
N TYR A 263 -16.35 -9.87 4.44
CA TYR A 263 -15.72 -9.43 5.69
C TYR A 263 -16.58 -9.82 6.91
N ARG A 264 -17.87 -9.47 6.89
CA ARG A 264 -18.80 -9.80 7.99
C ARG A 264 -19.10 -11.29 8.08
N ARG A 265 -19.17 -11.99 6.93
CA ARG A 265 -19.43 -13.44 6.90
C ARG A 265 -18.28 -14.21 7.57
N LEU A 266 -17.04 -13.92 7.18
CA LEU A 266 -15.85 -14.56 7.76
C LEU A 266 -15.70 -14.29 9.25
N GLU A 267 -16.11 -13.11 9.72
CA GLU A 267 -16.14 -12.78 11.13
C GLU A 267 -17.15 -13.65 11.91
N ARG A 268 -18.35 -13.87 11.36
CA ARG A 268 -19.42 -14.66 12.01
C ARG A 268 -19.15 -16.17 12.04
N GLU A 269 -18.38 -16.68 11.09
CA GLU A 269 -18.03 -18.11 10.98
C GLU A 269 -16.99 -18.57 12.02
N LYS A 270 -16.51 -17.69 12.90
CA LYS A 270 -15.52 -17.93 13.96
C LYS A 270 -16.11 -17.65 15.34
#